data_AF-A0A1D2JKM8-F1
#
_entry.id   AF-A0A1D2JKM8-F1
#
_cell.length_a   1.000
_cell.length_b   1.000
_cell.length_c   1.000
_cell.angle_alpha   90.00
_cell.angle_beta   90.00
_cell.angle_gamma   90.00
#
_symmetry.space_group_name_H-M   'P 1'
#
loop_
_entity.id
_entity.type
_entity.pdbx_description
1 polymer ?
#
loop_
_entity_poly.entity_id
_entity_poly.type
_entity_poly.pdbx_seq_one_letter_code
_entity_poly.pdbx_strand_id
1 'polypeptide(L)'
;MASQNNDRVVWLCLGVTLFFAVRGIASELHRIRELTAIRKGEKDDQVIGEGTEDALKLETLQKLSESTSFDLRVAALRIISERSTKGSTRDLLLEDLSSKDPSLRNKALNALYFLVSNRSLSRSSVSSRLKDLPTYTALVDCLCNFLPEHKEENNNSVSPILPITRPQGEKKALITLDIILRENIPAALEAGVISRWLSKYPFPCVTHDESKSADVVLLTKTWCTDDAVMSSIVGTLSSHQEGINQLRKYGLMGSRMEEHTGSIYDDEIGGSYDDGGDSDNDSGSDSDVWMVGGEDTAGLSSWTEGRRRQERTTEEQALRRRRREAMVFSEGGRPLGRDDIIHPVRSRMDEDIEAELELLADEVDRDLLEEELEAERQGRTRRSWPMWPLW
;
A
#
# COMPACT_ATOMS: atom_id res chain seq x y z
N MET A 1 -48.32 68.83 6.75
CA MET A 1 -47.61 67.95 5.80
C MET A 1 -46.12 68.24 5.89
N ALA A 2 -45.39 67.60 6.82
CA ALA A 2 -43.94 67.70 6.93
C ALA A 2 -43.41 66.53 7.79
N SER A 3 -43.29 65.32 7.22
CA SER A 3 -42.56 64.24 7.92
C SER A 3 -41.89 63.19 7.02
N GLN A 4 -42.15 63.14 5.70
CA GLN A 4 -41.56 62.07 4.87
C GLN A 4 -40.09 62.27 4.49
N ASN A 5 -39.60 63.53 4.39
CA ASN A 5 -38.21 63.77 4.00
C ASN A 5 -37.22 63.59 5.16
N ASN A 6 -37.66 63.80 6.41
CA ASN A 6 -36.77 63.68 7.57
C ASN A 6 -36.47 62.20 7.89
N ASP A 7 -37.48 61.32 7.78
CA ASP A 7 -37.32 59.89 8.04
C ASP A 7 -36.35 59.22 7.06
N ARG A 8 -36.34 59.64 5.79
CA ARG A 8 -35.40 59.12 4.78
C ARG A 8 -33.96 59.52 5.05
N VAL A 9 -33.75 60.75 5.54
CA VAL A 9 -32.42 61.23 5.91
C VAL A 9 -31.91 60.52 7.15
N VAL A 10 -32.77 60.29 8.15
CA VAL A 10 -32.42 59.50 9.35
C VAL A 10 -32.07 58.06 8.98
N TRP A 11 -32.86 57.42 8.10
CA TRP A 11 -32.56 56.07 7.60
C TRP A 11 -31.26 56.00 6.80
N LEU A 12 -30.96 57.00 5.97
CA LEU A 12 -29.67 57.08 5.27
C LEU A 12 -28.50 57.25 6.24
N CYS A 13 -28.62 58.18 7.21
CA CYS A 13 -27.59 58.38 8.22
C CYS A 13 -27.36 57.11 9.06
N LEU A 14 -28.42 56.41 9.44
CA LEU A 14 -28.36 55.15 10.19
C LEU A 14 -27.73 54.03 9.35
N GLY A 15 -28.08 53.92 8.07
CA GLY A 15 -27.47 52.96 7.15
C GLY A 15 -25.97 53.20 6.97
N VAL A 16 -25.57 54.47 6.83
CA VAL A 16 -24.16 54.85 6.67
C VAL A 16 -23.36 54.55 7.95
N THR A 17 -23.85 54.93 9.13
CA THR A 17 -23.14 54.65 10.39
C THR A 17 -23.06 53.15 10.68
N LEU A 18 -24.12 52.39 10.40
CA LEU A 18 -24.12 50.93 10.55
C LEU A 18 -23.11 50.27 9.61
N PHE A 19 -23.01 50.74 8.36
CA PHE A 19 -22.04 50.23 7.40
C PHE A 19 -20.59 50.43 7.87
N PHE A 20 -20.27 51.62 8.38
CA PHE A 20 -18.94 51.90 8.93
C PHE A 20 -18.68 51.11 10.22
N ALA A 21 -19.68 50.93 11.09
CA ALA A 21 -19.55 50.12 12.30
C ALA A 21 -19.25 48.65 11.99
N VAL A 22 -19.97 48.05 11.04
CA VAL A 22 -19.75 46.66 10.62
C VAL A 22 -18.38 46.47 10.00
N ARG A 23 -17.94 47.41 9.12
CA ARG A 23 -16.60 47.34 8.54
C ARG A 23 -15.50 47.55 9.59
N GLY A 24 -15.69 48.44 10.54
CA GLY A 24 -14.75 48.67 11.64
C GLY A 24 -14.61 47.45 12.55
N ILE A 25 -15.72 46.82 12.93
CA ILE A 25 -15.71 45.58 13.72
C ILE A 25 -15.02 44.47 12.95
N ALA A 26 -15.29 44.31 11.65
CA ALA A 26 -14.63 43.31 10.82
C ALA A 26 -13.12 43.55 10.71
N SER A 27 -12.67 44.79 10.53
CA SER A 27 -11.22 45.08 10.48
C SER A 27 -10.54 44.84 11.82
N GLU A 28 -11.20 45.19 12.93
CA GLU A 28 -10.65 44.99 14.26
C GLU A 28 -10.59 43.51 14.63
N LEU A 29 -11.58 42.71 14.22
CA LEU A 29 -11.56 41.25 14.36
C LEU A 29 -10.44 40.61 13.53
N HIS A 30 -10.21 41.08 12.31
CA HIS A 30 -9.08 40.63 11.49
C HIS A 30 -7.75 40.98 12.16
N ARG A 31 -7.62 42.19 12.72
CA ARG A 31 -6.43 42.64 13.42
C ARG A 31 -6.18 41.85 14.71
N ILE A 32 -7.22 41.59 15.51
CA ILE A 32 -7.13 40.73 16.69
C ILE A 32 -6.73 39.32 16.26
N ARG A 33 -7.36 38.76 15.22
CA ARG A 33 -7.00 37.45 14.68
C ARG A 33 -5.53 37.39 14.24
N GLU A 34 -4.98 38.45 13.64
CA GLU A 34 -3.56 38.52 13.30
C GLU A 34 -2.67 38.63 14.53
N LEU A 35 -3.07 39.40 15.55
CA LEU A 35 -2.31 39.56 16.80
C LEU A 35 -2.37 38.32 17.70
N THR A 36 -3.50 37.61 17.69
CA THR A 36 -3.72 36.37 18.46
C THR A 36 -3.45 35.13 17.63
N ALA A 37 -3.11 35.26 16.34
CA ALA A 37 -2.59 34.15 15.58
C ALA A 37 -1.26 33.78 16.22
N ILE A 38 -1.28 32.70 16.99
CA ILE A 38 -0.07 32.02 17.45
C ILE A 38 0.62 31.58 16.17
N ARG A 39 1.55 32.42 15.70
CA ARG A 39 2.50 32.06 14.66
C ARG A 39 3.33 30.96 15.29
N LYS A 40 2.86 29.73 15.12
CA LYS A 40 3.65 28.53 15.36
C LYS A 40 4.82 28.74 14.42
N GLY A 41 5.90 29.32 14.95
CA GLY A 41 7.11 29.49 14.18
C GLY A 41 7.34 28.12 13.57
N GLU A 42 7.43 28.07 12.24
CA GLU A 42 8.35 27.13 11.64
C GLU A 42 9.65 27.36 12.40
N LYS A 43 9.84 26.58 13.47
CA LYS A 43 11.15 26.04 13.70
C LYS A 43 11.36 25.26 12.41
N ASP A 44 11.92 25.96 11.42
CA ASP A 44 12.85 25.33 10.51
C ASP A 44 13.59 24.34 11.39
N ASP A 45 13.49 23.07 11.03
CA ASP A 45 14.34 22.03 11.55
C ASP A 45 15.74 22.61 11.44
N GLN A 46 16.23 23.23 12.52
CA GLN A 46 17.58 23.72 12.60
C GLN A 46 18.34 22.42 12.48
N VAL A 47 18.84 22.20 11.26
CA VAL A 47 19.73 21.11 10.94
C VAL A 47 20.89 21.37 11.86
N ILE A 48 20.85 20.72 13.02
CA ILE A 48 21.96 20.69 13.96
C ILE A 48 23.10 20.19 13.09
N GLY A 49 24.10 21.06 12.88
CA GLY A 49 25.16 20.77 11.92
C GLY A 49 25.75 19.40 12.23
N GLU A 50 26.10 18.65 11.19
CA GLU A 50 26.63 17.28 11.27
C GLU A 50 27.79 17.17 12.30
N GLY A 51 28.63 18.20 12.39
CA GLY A 51 29.69 18.27 13.41
C GLY A 51 29.22 18.42 14.86
N THR A 52 28.04 19.01 15.11
CA THR A 52 27.44 19.14 16.44
C THR A 52 26.75 17.84 16.87
N GLU A 53 26.15 17.11 15.92
CA GLU A 53 25.57 15.78 16.19
C GLU A 53 26.67 14.75 16.51
N ASP A 54 27.82 14.81 15.83
CA ASP A 54 28.95 13.92 16.09
C ASP A 54 29.72 14.24 17.38
N ALA A 55 29.67 15.50 17.86
CA ALA A 55 30.31 15.91 19.10
C ALA A 55 29.66 15.32 20.36
N LEU A 56 28.42 14.82 20.27
CA LEU A 56 27.73 14.22 21.42
C LEU A 56 28.31 12.84 21.75
N LYS A 57 28.60 12.61 23.04
CA LYS A 57 29.09 11.32 23.53
C LYS A 57 27.99 10.27 23.47
N LEU A 58 28.33 9.02 23.14
CA LEU A 58 27.37 7.90 23.07
C LEU A 58 26.61 7.69 24.39
N GLU A 59 27.28 7.82 25.53
CA GLU A 59 26.64 7.73 26.86
C GLU A 59 25.56 8.80 27.08
N THR A 60 25.76 10.00 26.54
CA THR A 60 24.77 11.07 26.66
C THR A 60 23.55 10.78 25.79
N LEU A 61 23.77 10.28 24.57
CA LEU A 61 22.69 9.85 23.68
C LEU A 61 21.91 8.67 24.26
N GLN A 62 22.59 7.74 24.94
CA GLN A 62 21.93 6.64 25.65
C GLN A 62 21.03 7.17 26.79
N LYS A 63 21.54 8.08 27.64
CA LYS A 63 20.70 8.68 28.70
C LYS A 63 19.51 9.45 28.14
N LEU A 64 19.68 10.13 26.99
CA LEU A 64 18.60 10.85 26.33
C LEU A 64 17.56 9.91 25.71
N SER A 65 17.98 8.76 25.15
CA SER A 65 17.05 7.76 24.62
C SER A 65 16.23 7.08 25.74
N GLU A 66 16.77 6.99 26.95
CA GLU A 66 16.08 6.47 28.13
C GLU A 66 15.21 7.53 28.84
N SER A 67 15.29 8.80 28.43
CA SER A 67 14.56 9.91 29.09
C SER A 67 13.04 9.82 28.94
N THR A 68 12.29 10.43 29.85
CA THR A 68 10.81 10.41 29.82
C THR A 68 10.22 11.25 28.68
N SER A 69 10.96 12.28 28.23
CA SER A 69 10.56 13.13 27.12
C SER A 69 10.60 12.36 25.80
N PHE A 70 9.46 12.30 25.13
CA PHE A 70 9.34 11.65 23.83
C PHE A 70 10.24 12.30 22.77
N ASP A 71 10.25 13.64 22.71
CA ASP A 71 11.01 14.38 21.70
C ASP A 71 12.52 14.17 21.87
N LEU A 72 13.03 14.19 23.11
CA LEU A 72 14.44 13.93 23.40
C LEU A 72 14.84 12.50 23.03
N ARG A 73 13.99 11.52 23.38
CA ARG A 73 14.22 10.13 23.02
C ARG A 73 14.25 9.92 21.50
N VAL A 74 13.29 10.48 20.77
CA VAL A 74 13.23 10.37 19.30
C VAL A 74 14.44 11.06 18.65
N ALA A 75 14.81 12.25 19.10
CA ALA A 75 15.99 12.96 18.61
C ALA A 75 17.27 12.16 18.86
N ALA A 76 17.46 11.62 20.07
CA ALA A 76 18.62 10.80 20.40
C ALA A 76 18.70 9.53 19.53
N LEU A 77 17.57 8.82 19.35
CA LEU A 77 17.51 7.64 18.49
C LEU A 77 17.83 7.97 17.03
N ARG A 78 17.34 9.11 16.53
CA ARG A 78 17.65 9.58 15.18
C ARG A 78 19.14 9.84 15.01
N ILE A 79 19.77 10.59 15.93
CA ILE A 79 21.21 10.86 15.89
C ILE A 79 22.01 9.55 15.94
N ILE A 80 21.69 8.63 16.86
CA ILE A 80 22.37 7.32 16.94
C ILE A 80 22.25 6.55 15.62
N SER A 81 21.04 6.48 15.05
CA SER A 81 20.80 5.76 13.80
C SER A 81 21.55 6.37 12.61
N GLU A 82 21.61 7.69 12.54
CA GLU A 82 22.32 8.42 11.49
C GLU A 82 23.83 8.22 11.59
N ARG A 83 24.39 8.22 12.80
CA ARG A 83 25.80 7.89 13.03
C ARG A 83 26.12 6.45 12.70
N SER A 84 25.25 5.51 13.08
CA SER A 84 25.47 4.07 12.83
C SER A 84 25.54 3.70 11.35
N THR A 85 24.91 4.49 10.48
CA THR A 85 24.88 4.27 9.04
C THR A 85 25.94 5.08 8.27
N LYS A 86 26.84 5.79 8.97
CA LYS A 86 27.94 6.56 8.40
C LYS A 86 29.27 5.82 8.57
N GLY A 87 30.11 5.84 7.53
CA GLY A 87 31.50 5.39 7.58
C GLY A 87 31.67 3.93 8.06
N SER A 88 32.75 3.70 8.82
CA SER A 88 33.20 2.36 9.23
C SER A 88 32.24 1.64 10.18
N THR A 89 31.38 2.34 10.94
CA THR A 89 30.44 1.67 11.85
C THR A 89 29.39 0.88 11.09
N ARG A 90 29.01 1.36 9.90
CA ARG A 90 28.12 0.64 9.00
C ARG A 90 28.78 -0.65 8.51
N ASP A 91 30.05 -0.56 8.11
CA ASP A 91 30.77 -1.71 7.58
C ASP A 91 30.97 -2.78 8.67
N LEU A 92 31.25 -2.36 9.92
CA LEU A 92 31.27 -3.26 11.09
C LEU A 92 29.91 -3.91 11.37
N LEU A 93 28.80 -3.16 11.23
CA LEU A 93 27.45 -3.71 11.38
C LEU A 93 27.18 -4.82 10.34
N LEU A 94 27.62 -4.62 9.09
CA LEU A 94 27.45 -5.58 8.01
C LEU A 94 28.35 -6.81 8.19
N GLU A 95 29.59 -6.60 8.63
CA GLU A 95 30.51 -7.68 9.02
C GLU A 95 29.90 -8.52 10.15
N ASP A 96 29.39 -7.87 11.19
CA ASP A 96 28.74 -8.52 12.33
C ASP A 96 27.48 -9.30 11.91
N LEU A 97 26.73 -8.78 10.93
CA LEU A 97 25.55 -9.46 10.37
C LEU A 97 25.92 -10.75 9.61
N SER A 98 27.03 -10.74 8.87
CA SER A 98 27.53 -11.91 8.13
C SER A 98 28.28 -12.92 9.02
N SER A 99 28.50 -12.58 10.30
CA SER A 99 29.25 -13.42 11.23
C SER A 99 28.57 -14.78 11.51
N LYS A 100 29.41 -15.78 11.73
CA LYS A 100 28.97 -17.14 12.10
C LYS A 100 28.50 -17.21 13.55
N ASP A 101 28.97 -16.32 14.43
CA ASP A 101 28.53 -16.27 15.82
C ASP A 101 27.06 -15.86 15.91
N PRO A 102 26.16 -16.74 16.38
CA PRO A 102 24.73 -16.45 16.44
C PRO A 102 24.42 -15.30 17.38
N SER A 103 25.19 -15.09 18.46
CA SER A 103 24.90 -14.04 19.44
C SER A 103 25.16 -12.64 18.86
N LEU A 104 26.28 -12.51 18.15
CA LEU A 104 26.71 -11.28 17.52
C LEU A 104 25.86 -10.99 16.27
N ARG A 105 25.60 -12.00 15.43
CA ARG A 105 24.68 -11.90 14.28
C ARG A 105 23.28 -11.45 14.70
N ASN A 106 22.73 -12.03 15.77
CA ASN A 106 21.39 -11.63 16.25
C ASN A 106 21.36 -10.19 16.78
N LYS A 107 22.43 -9.71 17.41
CA LYS A 107 22.53 -8.30 17.84
C LYS A 107 22.58 -7.35 16.64
N ALA A 108 23.42 -7.66 15.65
CA ALA A 108 23.52 -6.89 14.42
C ALA A 108 22.20 -6.88 13.64
N LEU A 109 21.53 -8.03 13.55
CA LEU A 109 20.22 -8.16 12.91
C LEU A 109 19.15 -7.36 13.64
N ASN A 110 19.13 -7.37 14.98
CA ASN A 110 18.22 -6.52 15.76
C ASN A 110 18.46 -5.03 15.48
N ALA A 111 19.72 -4.60 15.41
CA ALA A 111 20.07 -3.24 15.08
C ALA A 111 19.64 -2.88 13.64
N LEU A 112 19.94 -3.71 12.65
CA LEU A 112 19.54 -3.48 11.25
C LEU A 112 18.01 -3.42 11.10
N TYR A 113 17.30 -4.36 11.72
CA TYR A 113 15.84 -4.36 11.75
C TYR A 113 15.29 -3.06 12.34
N PHE A 114 15.87 -2.56 13.44
CA PHE A 114 15.48 -1.29 14.03
C PHE A 114 15.71 -0.10 13.08
N LEU A 115 16.85 -0.06 12.39
CA LEU A 115 17.19 1.02 11.44
C LEU A 115 16.23 1.08 10.25
N VAL A 116 15.69 -0.07 9.85
CA VAL A 116 14.82 -0.18 8.67
C VAL A 116 13.32 -0.10 9.02
N SER A 117 12.89 -0.66 10.15
CA SER A 117 11.46 -0.77 10.52
C SER A 117 10.92 0.42 11.31
N ASN A 118 11.78 1.20 11.96
CA ASN A 118 11.31 2.25 12.86
C ASN A 118 10.73 3.44 12.10
N ARG A 119 9.44 3.72 12.33
CA ARG A 119 8.70 4.84 11.72
C ARG A 119 9.32 6.21 12.01
N SER A 120 9.93 6.38 13.17
CA SER A 120 10.62 7.63 13.53
C SER A 120 11.81 7.94 12.60
N LEU A 121 12.35 6.92 11.94
CA LEU A 121 13.47 7.02 11.01
C LEU A 121 13.03 7.11 9.54
N SER A 122 11.74 6.95 9.22
CA SER A 122 11.24 6.96 7.84
C SER A 122 11.46 8.28 7.11
N ARG A 123 11.62 9.40 7.83
CA ARG A 123 11.92 10.72 7.25
C ARG A 123 13.43 11.00 7.14
N SER A 124 14.27 10.09 7.62
CA SER A 124 15.72 10.25 7.65
C SER A 124 16.40 9.53 6.49
N SER A 125 17.62 9.96 6.14
CA SER A 125 18.45 9.28 5.12
C SER A 125 19.04 7.94 5.58
N VAL A 126 18.70 7.47 6.80
CA VAL A 126 19.24 6.24 7.38
C VAL A 126 18.84 5.02 6.55
N SER A 127 17.54 4.88 6.25
CA SER A 127 17.04 3.73 5.49
C SER A 127 17.57 3.71 4.06
N SER A 128 17.78 4.86 3.41
CA SER A 128 18.29 4.90 2.04
C SER A 128 19.75 4.44 1.93
N ARG A 129 20.58 4.66 2.97
CA ARG A 129 21.99 4.21 3.02
C ARG A 129 22.17 2.71 3.23
N LEU A 130 21.09 2.00 3.54
CA LEU A 130 21.05 0.55 3.81
C LEU A 130 20.38 -0.23 2.66
N LYS A 131 20.11 0.41 1.53
CA LYS A 131 19.48 -0.19 0.33
C LYS A 131 20.49 -0.43 -0.80
N ASP A 132 21.74 -0.71 -0.43
CA ASP A 132 22.86 -0.93 -1.34
C ASP A 132 23.28 -2.42 -1.39
N LEU A 133 24.06 -2.76 -2.42
CA LEU A 133 24.54 -4.12 -2.66
C LEU A 133 25.25 -4.75 -1.45
N PRO A 134 26.20 -4.06 -0.75
CA PRO A 134 26.84 -4.58 0.46
C PRO A 134 25.86 -4.99 1.57
N THR A 135 24.78 -4.23 1.75
CA THR A 135 23.77 -4.55 2.77
C THR A 135 23.02 -5.82 2.38
N TYR A 136 22.64 -5.96 1.11
CA TYR A 136 22.01 -7.18 0.62
C TYR A 136 22.93 -8.39 0.71
N THR A 137 24.22 -8.26 0.36
CA THR A 137 25.17 -9.37 0.46
C THR A 137 25.32 -9.86 1.89
N ALA A 138 25.48 -8.94 2.85
CA ALA A 138 25.59 -9.29 4.27
C ALA A 138 24.30 -9.92 4.81
N LEU A 139 23.14 -9.44 4.36
CA LEU A 139 21.85 -9.99 4.78
C LEU A 139 21.58 -11.39 4.16
N VAL A 140 21.98 -11.62 2.92
CA VAL A 140 21.94 -12.94 2.29
C VAL A 140 22.91 -13.89 2.98
N ASP A 141 24.12 -13.45 3.34
CA ASP A 141 25.08 -14.26 4.11
C ASP A 141 24.51 -14.66 5.47
N CYS A 142 23.84 -13.72 6.14
CA CYS A 142 23.11 -13.96 7.38
C CYS A 142 22.01 -15.01 7.22
N LEU A 143 21.21 -14.92 6.16
CA LEU A 143 20.18 -15.92 5.82
C LEU A 143 20.79 -17.29 5.49
N CYS A 144 21.89 -17.34 4.75
CA CYS A 144 22.62 -18.57 4.48
C CYS A 144 23.15 -19.23 5.76
N ASN A 145 23.58 -18.44 6.76
CA ASN A 145 24.03 -18.96 8.06
C ASN A 145 22.88 -19.56 8.90
N PHE A 146 21.62 -19.21 8.62
CA PHE A 146 20.45 -19.82 9.27
C PHE A 146 20.01 -21.14 8.61
N LEU A 147 20.39 -21.40 7.35
CA LEU A 147 20.06 -22.66 6.66
C LEU A 147 20.41 -23.93 7.46
N PRO A 148 21.62 -24.09 8.04
CA PRO A 148 21.95 -25.28 8.83
C PRO A 148 21.20 -25.39 10.18
N GLU A 149 20.52 -24.33 10.63
CA GLU A 149 19.73 -24.36 11.87
C GLU A 149 18.36 -25.03 11.67
N HIS A 150 17.89 -25.17 10.42
CA HIS A 150 16.70 -25.96 10.11
C HIS A 150 17.01 -27.44 10.32
N LYS A 151 16.39 -28.05 11.34
CA LYS A 151 16.46 -29.49 11.57
C LYS A 151 15.35 -30.17 10.76
N GLU A 152 15.67 -31.23 10.04
CA GLU A 152 14.70 -32.02 9.25
C GLU A 152 13.75 -32.88 10.12
N GLU A 153 13.61 -32.56 11.41
CA GLU A 153 12.81 -33.37 12.32
C GLU A 153 11.32 -33.05 12.17
N ASN A 154 10.68 -33.91 11.38
CA ASN A 154 9.25 -34.24 11.29
C ASN A 154 8.49 -33.69 10.07
N ASN A 155 8.41 -34.61 9.11
CA ASN A 155 7.60 -34.77 7.89
C ASN A 155 6.08 -34.47 7.98
N ASN A 156 5.60 -33.71 8.98
CA ASN A 156 4.18 -33.42 9.17
C ASN A 156 3.90 -31.90 9.16
N SER A 157 4.59 -31.14 8.32
CA SER A 157 4.19 -29.74 8.09
C SER A 157 2.82 -29.72 7.41
N VAL A 158 1.86 -29.05 8.03
CA VAL A 158 0.53 -28.80 7.45
C VAL A 158 0.66 -27.88 6.22
N SER A 159 1.68 -27.03 6.21
CA SER A 159 1.91 -26.03 5.18
C SER A 159 3.04 -26.49 4.24
N PRO A 160 2.85 -26.44 2.91
CA PRO A 160 3.89 -26.87 1.95
C PRO A 160 5.11 -25.94 1.89
N ILE A 161 5.09 -24.79 2.58
CA ILE A 161 6.00 -23.65 2.35
C ILE A 161 6.73 -23.21 3.60
N LEU A 162 6.04 -23.28 4.75
CA LEU A 162 6.57 -22.86 6.03
C LEU A 162 7.19 -24.06 6.75
N PRO A 163 8.52 -24.14 6.92
CA PRO A 163 9.12 -25.17 7.74
C PRO A 163 8.78 -24.94 9.22
N ILE A 164 8.39 -26.01 9.93
CA ILE A 164 8.08 -25.99 11.37
C ILE A 164 9.29 -25.51 12.18
N THR A 165 10.49 -25.83 11.73
CA THR A 165 11.76 -25.59 12.42
C THR A 165 12.39 -24.24 12.09
N ARG A 166 11.63 -23.31 11.49
CA ARG A 166 12.16 -21.97 11.15
C ARG A 166 12.73 -21.26 12.39
N PRO A 167 14.01 -20.87 12.38
CA PRO A 167 14.60 -20.14 13.50
C PRO A 167 13.99 -18.75 13.64
N GLN A 168 13.82 -18.29 14.89
CA GLN A 168 13.22 -16.99 15.18
C GLN A 168 14.06 -15.81 14.64
N GLY A 169 15.38 -16.00 14.56
CA GLY A 169 16.30 -15.02 13.96
C GLY A 169 16.05 -14.82 12.46
N GLU A 170 15.81 -15.91 11.73
CA GLU A 170 15.51 -15.86 10.29
C GLU A 170 14.22 -15.11 10.02
N LYS A 171 13.15 -15.32 10.80
CA LYS A 171 11.90 -14.57 10.60
C LYS A 171 12.14 -13.07 10.60
N LYS A 172 13.02 -12.58 11.47
CA LYS A 172 13.38 -11.16 11.53
C LYS A 172 14.29 -10.74 10.37
N ALA A 173 15.19 -11.60 9.91
CA ALA A 173 15.95 -11.37 8.67
C ALA A 173 15.02 -11.25 7.45
N LEU A 174 14.02 -12.13 7.32
CA LEU A 174 13.04 -12.12 6.23
C LEU A 174 12.20 -10.84 6.23
N ILE A 175 11.72 -10.40 7.40
CA ILE A 175 10.98 -9.13 7.48
C ILE A 175 11.90 -7.96 7.11
N THR A 176 13.16 -7.99 7.55
CA THR A 176 14.14 -6.94 7.19
C THR A 176 14.36 -6.92 5.67
N LEU A 177 14.53 -8.10 5.05
CA LEU A 177 14.64 -8.25 3.60
C LEU A 177 13.41 -7.71 2.87
N ASP A 178 12.20 -8.10 3.28
CA ASP A 178 10.95 -7.67 2.63
C ASP A 178 10.79 -6.14 2.64
N ILE A 179 11.23 -5.45 3.70
CA ILE A 179 11.16 -3.98 3.77
C ILE A 179 12.15 -3.34 2.78
N ILE A 180 13.40 -3.82 2.71
CA ILE A 180 14.40 -3.20 1.83
C ILE A 180 14.24 -3.62 0.37
N LEU A 181 13.80 -4.86 0.10
CA LEU A 181 13.76 -5.49 -1.22
C LEU A 181 12.93 -4.68 -2.21
N ARG A 182 11.80 -4.11 -1.79
CA ARG A 182 10.87 -3.35 -2.66
C ARG A 182 11.51 -2.13 -3.33
N GLU A 183 12.64 -1.67 -2.82
CA GLU A 183 13.28 -0.43 -3.26
C GLU A 183 14.42 -0.68 -4.25
N ASN A 184 15.15 -1.80 -4.11
CA ASN A 184 16.30 -2.11 -4.95
C ASN A 184 16.43 -3.62 -5.20
N ILE A 185 15.59 -4.11 -6.08
CA ILE A 185 15.51 -5.51 -6.49
C ILE A 185 16.76 -5.97 -7.28
N PRO A 186 17.35 -5.21 -8.23
CA PRO A 186 18.51 -5.70 -8.96
C PRO A 186 19.73 -5.93 -8.05
N ALA A 187 19.98 -5.07 -7.05
CA ALA A 187 21.06 -5.29 -6.10
C ALA A 187 20.84 -6.54 -5.23
N ALA A 188 19.58 -6.84 -4.87
CA ALA A 188 19.23 -8.06 -4.14
C ALA A 188 19.45 -9.33 -4.99
N LEU A 189 19.15 -9.26 -6.28
CA LEU A 189 19.41 -10.35 -7.23
C LEU A 189 20.91 -10.58 -7.43
N GLU A 190 21.71 -9.51 -7.54
CA GLU A 190 23.17 -9.59 -7.63
C GLU A 190 23.80 -10.16 -6.34
N ALA A 191 23.30 -9.79 -5.16
CA ALA A 191 23.72 -10.35 -3.89
C ALA A 191 23.43 -11.86 -3.75
N GLY A 192 22.55 -12.38 -4.62
CA GLY A 192 22.24 -13.79 -4.73
C GLY A 192 21.11 -14.26 -3.81
N VAL A 193 20.10 -13.42 -3.56
CA VAL A 193 18.89 -13.81 -2.80
C VAL A 193 18.28 -15.11 -3.35
N ILE A 194 18.20 -15.24 -4.68
CA ILE A 194 17.67 -16.47 -5.31
C ILE A 194 18.76 -17.55 -5.41
N SER A 195 19.90 -17.19 -5.99
CA SER A 195 20.96 -18.14 -6.36
C SER A 195 21.62 -18.83 -5.16
N ARG A 196 21.84 -18.10 -4.07
CA ARG A 196 22.60 -18.57 -2.91
C ARG A 196 21.70 -19.05 -1.77
N TRP A 197 20.57 -18.37 -1.57
CA TRP A 197 19.68 -18.61 -0.44
C TRP A 197 18.39 -19.35 -0.82
N LEU A 198 17.49 -18.78 -1.63
CA LEU A 198 16.18 -19.42 -1.91
C LEU A 198 16.32 -20.80 -2.58
N SER A 199 17.29 -20.99 -3.46
CA SER A 199 17.55 -22.28 -4.12
C SER A 199 17.90 -23.41 -3.14
N LYS A 200 18.38 -23.06 -1.94
CA LYS A 200 18.76 -23.99 -0.87
C LYS A 200 17.80 -23.96 0.31
N TYR A 201 16.72 -23.19 0.20
CA TYR A 201 15.78 -23.05 1.28
C TYR A 201 15.01 -24.37 1.49
N PRO A 202 14.87 -24.86 2.73
CA PRO A 202 14.20 -26.13 3.01
C PRO A 202 12.68 -25.94 2.95
N PHE A 203 12.15 -25.84 1.73
CA PHE A 203 10.70 -25.86 1.52
C PHE A 203 10.17 -27.27 1.82
N PRO A 204 9.13 -27.41 2.67
CA PRO A 204 8.51 -28.71 2.93
C PRO A 204 8.09 -29.44 1.65
N CYS A 205 7.58 -28.74 0.64
CA CYS A 205 7.21 -29.33 -0.64
C CYS A 205 8.40 -29.96 -1.39
N VAL A 206 9.59 -29.34 -1.34
CA VAL A 206 10.80 -29.80 -2.04
C VAL A 206 11.45 -30.96 -1.30
N THR A 207 11.43 -30.96 0.03
CA THR A 207 11.94 -32.08 0.84
C THR A 207 11.14 -33.37 0.60
N HIS A 208 9.85 -33.26 0.32
CA HIS A 208 8.99 -34.42 0.05
C HIS A 208 9.05 -34.89 -1.40
N ASP A 209 9.16 -33.97 -2.36
CA ASP A 209 9.09 -34.27 -3.78
C ASP A 209 9.88 -33.24 -4.59
N GLU A 210 11.02 -33.64 -5.15
CA GLU A 210 11.89 -32.75 -5.94
C GLU A 210 11.17 -32.18 -7.17
N SER A 211 10.15 -32.87 -7.70
CA SER A 211 9.36 -32.39 -8.84
C SER A 211 8.56 -31.12 -8.51
N LYS A 212 8.16 -30.95 -7.24
CA LYS A 212 7.39 -29.79 -6.77
C LYS A 212 8.25 -28.54 -6.54
N SER A 213 9.56 -28.61 -6.80
CA SER A 213 10.42 -27.42 -6.75
C SER A 213 10.02 -26.39 -7.79
N ALA A 214 9.58 -26.83 -8.97
CA ALA A 214 9.14 -25.96 -10.06
C ALA A 214 7.85 -25.19 -9.70
N ASP A 215 7.06 -25.70 -8.76
CA ASP A 215 5.80 -25.09 -8.33
C ASP A 215 5.95 -24.23 -7.07
N VAL A 216 7.16 -24.06 -6.53
CA VAL A 216 7.37 -23.31 -5.28
C VAL A 216 6.75 -21.92 -5.36
N VAL A 217 6.96 -21.18 -6.45
CA VAL A 217 6.39 -19.84 -6.66
C VAL A 217 4.85 -19.87 -6.69
N LEU A 218 4.27 -20.87 -7.36
CA LEU A 218 2.82 -21.03 -7.43
C LEU A 218 2.24 -21.35 -6.05
N LEU A 219 2.85 -22.32 -5.36
CA LEU A 219 2.50 -22.70 -4.00
C LEU A 219 2.61 -21.48 -3.07
N THR A 220 3.67 -20.67 -3.18
CA THR A 220 3.83 -19.47 -2.31
C THR A 220 2.71 -18.47 -2.47
N LYS A 221 2.11 -18.38 -3.66
CA LYS A 221 0.97 -17.51 -3.91
C LYS A 221 -0.33 -18.12 -3.39
N THR A 222 -0.54 -19.42 -3.58
CA THR A 222 -1.77 -20.10 -3.13
C THR A 222 -1.84 -20.21 -1.60
N TRP A 223 -0.72 -20.50 -0.93
CA TRP A 223 -0.63 -20.62 0.53
C TRP A 223 -0.06 -19.37 1.20
N CYS A 224 -0.37 -18.18 0.67
CA CYS A 224 0.18 -16.93 1.18
C CYS A 224 -0.28 -16.56 2.61
N THR A 225 -1.36 -17.17 3.10
CA THR A 225 -1.83 -17.02 4.48
C THR A 225 -0.87 -17.62 5.50
N ASP A 226 -0.17 -18.68 5.11
CA ASP A 226 0.68 -19.46 6.01
C ASP A 226 2.02 -18.76 6.22
N ASP A 227 2.53 -18.12 5.17
CA ASP A 227 3.75 -17.33 5.22
C ASP A 227 3.70 -16.06 4.37
N ALA A 228 3.01 -15.05 4.89
CA ALA A 228 2.85 -13.77 4.22
C ALA A 228 4.18 -13.08 3.89
N VAL A 229 5.24 -13.30 4.69
CA VAL A 229 6.55 -12.65 4.47
C VAL A 229 7.26 -13.31 3.30
N MET A 230 7.35 -14.64 3.28
CA MET A 230 7.96 -15.35 2.15
C MET A 230 7.18 -15.12 0.85
N SER A 231 5.85 -15.16 0.90
CA SER A 231 5.00 -14.87 -0.27
C SER A 231 5.18 -13.44 -0.78
N SER A 232 5.37 -12.47 0.11
CA SER A 232 5.68 -11.08 -0.28
C SER A 232 7.04 -10.98 -0.98
N ILE A 233 8.07 -11.65 -0.44
CA ILE A 233 9.42 -11.69 -1.03
C ILE A 233 9.37 -12.34 -2.41
N VAL A 234 8.82 -13.55 -2.52
CA VAL A 234 8.69 -14.28 -3.79
C VAL A 234 7.83 -13.49 -4.79
N GLY A 235 6.73 -12.89 -4.32
CA GLY A 235 5.88 -12.01 -5.12
C GLY A 235 6.66 -10.84 -5.72
N THR A 236 7.45 -10.15 -4.89
CA THR A 236 8.32 -9.03 -5.29
C THR A 236 9.43 -9.44 -6.25
N LEU A 237 10.00 -10.64 -6.09
CA LEU A 237 10.98 -11.17 -7.03
C LEU A 237 10.32 -11.56 -8.36
N SER A 238 9.12 -12.13 -8.32
CA SER A 238 8.36 -12.53 -9.50
C SER A 238 7.79 -11.35 -10.31
N SER A 239 7.75 -10.13 -9.76
CA SER A 239 7.34 -8.95 -10.51
C SER A 239 8.45 -8.40 -11.41
N HIS A 240 9.70 -8.82 -11.22
CA HIS A 240 10.84 -8.41 -12.05
C HIS A 240 11.25 -9.51 -13.02
N GLN A 241 11.49 -9.12 -14.28
CA GLN A 241 11.90 -10.04 -15.34
C GLN A 241 13.19 -10.81 -14.99
N GLU A 242 14.18 -10.14 -14.40
CA GLU A 242 15.43 -10.79 -13.99
C GLU A 242 15.22 -11.75 -12.81
N GLY A 243 14.30 -11.43 -11.90
CA GLY A 243 13.91 -12.33 -10.81
C GLY A 243 13.24 -13.60 -11.36
N ILE A 244 12.31 -13.46 -12.31
CA ILE A 244 11.69 -14.58 -13.04
C ILE A 244 12.76 -15.45 -13.72
N ASN A 245 13.72 -14.83 -14.42
CA ASN A 245 14.78 -15.56 -15.11
C ASN A 245 15.63 -16.38 -14.14
N GLN A 246 15.98 -15.80 -12.98
CA GLN A 246 16.73 -16.51 -11.94
C GLN A 246 15.90 -17.61 -11.26
N LEU A 247 14.63 -17.35 -10.94
CA LEU A 247 13.73 -18.37 -10.36
C LEU A 247 13.61 -19.60 -11.27
N ARG A 248 13.46 -19.38 -12.59
CA ARG A 248 13.44 -20.47 -13.57
C ARG A 248 14.79 -21.17 -13.69
N LYS A 249 15.89 -20.40 -13.72
CA LYS A 249 17.26 -20.95 -13.79
C LYS A 249 17.59 -21.86 -12.61
N TYR A 250 17.09 -21.55 -11.42
CA TYR A 250 17.30 -22.35 -10.21
C TYR A 250 16.16 -23.34 -9.93
N GLY A 251 15.23 -23.55 -10.88
CA GLY A 251 14.19 -24.59 -10.78
C GLY A 251 13.12 -24.34 -9.72
N LEU A 252 12.95 -23.09 -9.28
CA LEU A 252 11.92 -22.67 -8.31
C LEU A 252 10.60 -22.25 -8.99
N MET A 253 10.63 -22.11 -10.32
CA MET A 253 9.49 -21.75 -11.15
C MET A 253 9.53 -22.58 -12.43
N GLY A 254 8.37 -23.11 -12.83
CA GLY A 254 8.19 -23.86 -14.07
C GLY A 254 8.67 -23.14 -15.32
N SER A 255 8.91 -23.92 -16.38
CA SER A 255 9.21 -23.36 -17.68
C SER A 255 7.98 -22.64 -18.26
N ARG A 256 8.17 -21.63 -19.10
CA ARG A 256 7.05 -20.85 -19.69
C ARG A 256 6.07 -21.71 -20.54
N MET A 257 6.45 -22.94 -20.86
CA MET A 257 5.65 -23.91 -21.60
C MET A 257 4.77 -24.78 -20.69
N GLU A 258 5.14 -24.92 -19.42
CA GLU A 258 4.55 -25.85 -18.45
C GLU A 258 3.38 -25.23 -17.66
N GLU A 259 3.29 -23.89 -17.66
CA GLU A 259 2.19 -23.13 -17.04
C GLU A 259 0.82 -23.39 -17.71
N HIS A 260 0.78 -24.04 -18.88
CA HIS A 260 -0.46 -24.39 -19.59
C HIS A 260 -0.95 -25.83 -19.35
N THR A 261 -0.17 -26.69 -18.68
CA THR A 261 -0.56 -28.08 -18.43
C THR A 261 -1.00 -28.34 -16.99
N GLY A 262 -0.70 -27.44 -16.06
CA GLY A 262 -1.07 -27.53 -14.65
C GLY A 262 -2.38 -26.82 -14.30
N SER A 263 -3.49 -27.18 -14.97
CA SER A 263 -4.83 -26.82 -14.50
C SER A 263 -5.09 -27.53 -13.17
N ILE A 264 -5.29 -26.75 -12.11
CA ILE A 264 -5.50 -27.18 -10.72
C ILE A 264 -6.90 -27.80 -10.48
N TYR A 265 -7.50 -28.36 -11.53
CA TYR A 265 -8.77 -29.10 -11.52
C TYR A 265 -8.68 -30.28 -12.48
N ASP A 266 -7.79 -31.23 -12.20
CA ASP A 266 -7.95 -32.55 -12.82
C ASP A 266 -7.59 -33.61 -11.80
N ASP A 267 -8.55 -33.87 -10.90
CA ASP A 267 -8.72 -35.22 -10.38
C ASP A 267 -10.21 -35.54 -10.30
N GLU A 268 -10.53 -36.71 -10.83
CA GLU A 268 -11.79 -37.46 -10.75
C GLU A 268 -13.04 -36.91 -11.49
N ILE A 269 -13.15 -37.14 -12.80
CA ILE A 269 -14.23 -37.99 -13.38
C ILE A 269 -13.68 -38.72 -14.61
N GLY A 270 -13.53 -40.04 -14.48
CA GLY A 270 -13.29 -40.93 -15.61
C GLY A 270 -14.42 -40.87 -16.63
N GLY A 271 -14.08 -40.47 -17.86
CA GLY A 271 -14.97 -40.46 -19.01
C GLY A 271 -14.22 -40.94 -20.24
N SER A 272 -14.26 -42.25 -20.46
CA SER A 272 -13.83 -42.91 -21.69
C SER A 272 -14.51 -42.29 -22.92
N TYR A 273 -13.72 -41.69 -23.81
CA TYR A 273 -14.09 -41.56 -25.22
C TYR A 273 -12.89 -41.94 -26.08
N ASP A 274 -13.02 -43.13 -26.70
CA ASP A 274 -12.39 -43.49 -27.96
C ASP A 274 -12.67 -42.39 -28.99
N ASP A 275 -11.63 -41.86 -29.63
CA ASP A 275 -11.72 -41.50 -31.04
C ASP A 275 -10.34 -41.65 -31.69
N GLY A 276 -10.28 -42.53 -32.68
CA GLY A 276 -9.09 -42.81 -33.47
C GLY A 276 -8.95 -41.83 -34.62
N GLY A 277 -7.71 -41.58 -35.05
CA GLY A 277 -7.45 -40.81 -36.27
C GLY A 277 -6.00 -40.43 -36.46
N ASP A 278 -5.26 -41.33 -37.09
CA ASP A 278 -4.19 -41.14 -38.06
C ASP A 278 -3.05 -40.12 -37.83
N SER A 279 -1.84 -40.68 -37.92
CA SER A 279 -0.61 -39.96 -38.19
C SER A 279 -0.69 -39.29 -39.57
N ASP A 280 -0.25 -38.04 -39.67
CA ASP A 280 0.56 -37.62 -40.80
C ASP A 280 1.53 -36.49 -40.40
N ASN A 281 2.76 -36.68 -40.87
CA ASN A 281 3.93 -35.89 -40.62
C ASN A 281 4.08 -34.95 -41.82
N ASP A 282 3.96 -33.63 -41.65
CA ASP A 282 4.49 -32.71 -42.66
C ASP A 282 5.09 -31.43 -42.05
N SER A 283 6.30 -31.15 -42.52
CA SER A 283 7.15 -30.03 -42.14
C SER A 283 6.88 -28.89 -43.10
N GLY A 284 6.13 -27.89 -42.66
CA GLY A 284 5.89 -26.66 -43.42
C GLY A 284 6.00 -25.44 -42.53
N SER A 285 7.13 -24.74 -42.65
CA SER A 285 7.30 -23.36 -42.19
C SER A 285 6.15 -22.51 -42.69
N ASP A 286 5.30 -22.00 -41.81
CA ASP A 286 4.39 -20.92 -42.18
C ASP A 286 4.35 -19.82 -41.11
N SER A 287 4.31 -18.60 -41.63
CA SER A 287 4.69 -17.37 -40.96
C SER A 287 3.71 -16.95 -39.87
N ASP A 288 4.19 -16.73 -38.65
CA ASP A 288 3.42 -16.02 -37.62
C ASP A 288 3.29 -14.53 -38.01
N VAL A 289 2.13 -14.20 -38.57
CA VAL A 289 1.64 -12.83 -38.69
C VAL A 289 1.29 -12.33 -37.29
N TRP A 290 2.08 -11.38 -36.79
CA TRP A 290 1.81 -10.70 -35.53
C TRP A 290 0.56 -9.82 -35.69
N MET A 291 -0.53 -10.18 -35.02
CA MET A 291 -1.71 -9.33 -34.91
C MET A 291 -1.37 -8.13 -34.02
N VAL A 292 -0.96 -7.02 -34.64
CA VAL A 292 -0.84 -5.72 -33.98
C VAL A 292 -2.23 -5.09 -33.93
N GLY A 293 -2.80 -4.93 -32.73
CA GLY A 293 -4.07 -4.20 -32.51
C GLY A 293 -5.25 -5.04 -32.01
N GLY A 294 -5.03 -6.21 -31.40
CA GLY A 294 -6.09 -7.07 -30.83
C GLY A 294 -6.49 -6.77 -29.37
N GLU A 295 -6.24 -5.57 -28.86
CA GLU A 295 -6.47 -5.21 -27.45
C GLU A 295 -7.95 -5.02 -27.08
N ASP A 296 -8.84 -4.88 -28.07
CA ASP A 296 -10.27 -4.61 -27.84
C ASP A 296 -11.17 -5.86 -27.95
N THR A 297 -10.64 -7.05 -28.27
CA THR A 297 -11.46 -8.25 -28.56
C THR A 297 -11.13 -9.48 -27.70
N ALA A 298 -10.05 -9.46 -26.93
CA ALA A 298 -9.73 -10.51 -25.96
C ALA A 298 -9.90 -9.97 -24.53
N GLY A 299 -10.75 -10.63 -23.75
CA GLY A 299 -10.94 -10.31 -22.33
C GLY A 299 -9.60 -10.29 -21.58
N LEU A 300 -9.48 -9.28 -20.71
CA LEU A 300 -8.45 -9.05 -19.70
C LEU A 300 -7.58 -10.28 -19.36
N SER A 301 -6.28 -10.12 -19.52
CA SER A 301 -5.29 -11.02 -18.91
C SER A 301 -5.43 -10.99 -17.39
N SER A 302 -5.70 -12.16 -16.79
CA SER A 302 -5.97 -12.38 -15.37
C SER A 302 -4.76 -12.16 -14.43
N TRP A 303 -3.75 -11.40 -14.86
CA TRP A 303 -2.47 -11.24 -14.16
C TRP A 303 -2.22 -9.84 -13.59
N THR A 304 -3.21 -8.94 -13.66
CA THR A 304 -3.18 -7.63 -12.99
C THR A 304 -4.57 -7.25 -12.52
N GLU A 305 -5.06 -7.88 -11.45
CA GLU A 305 -6.32 -7.47 -10.81
C GLU A 305 -6.11 -7.08 -9.34
N GLY A 306 -5.19 -6.13 -9.15
CA GLY A 306 -5.20 -5.30 -7.96
C GLY A 306 -6.28 -4.22 -8.10
N ARG A 307 -7.45 -4.50 -7.53
CA ARG A 307 -8.48 -3.50 -7.16
C ARG A 307 -9.32 -2.97 -8.33
N ARG A 308 -10.53 -3.51 -8.50
CA ARG A 308 -11.61 -2.86 -9.26
C ARG A 308 -11.74 -1.40 -8.82
N ARG A 309 -11.29 -0.49 -9.67
CA ARG A 309 -11.53 0.94 -9.54
C ARG A 309 -12.94 1.18 -10.06
N GLN A 310 -13.92 0.94 -9.19
CA GLN A 310 -15.29 1.37 -9.48
C GLN A 310 -15.26 2.89 -9.65
N GLU A 311 -15.54 3.37 -10.86
CA GLU A 311 -15.73 4.78 -11.15
C GLU A 311 -16.83 5.31 -10.24
N ARG A 312 -16.42 6.03 -9.20
CA ARG A 312 -17.29 6.76 -8.29
C ARG A 312 -17.26 8.21 -8.72
N THR A 313 -18.43 8.81 -8.88
CA THR A 313 -18.59 10.21 -9.25
C THR A 313 -17.87 11.13 -8.26
N THR A 314 -17.36 12.25 -8.75
CA THR A 314 -16.61 13.26 -7.97
C THR A 314 -17.42 13.78 -6.77
N GLU A 315 -18.73 13.82 -6.91
CA GLU A 315 -19.69 14.21 -5.87
C GLU A 315 -19.83 13.15 -4.77
N GLU A 316 -19.83 11.86 -5.12
CA GLU A 316 -19.86 10.76 -4.14
C GLU A 316 -18.53 10.66 -3.36
N GLN A 317 -17.40 11.02 -3.97
CA GLN A 317 -16.12 11.18 -3.27
C GLN A 317 -16.11 12.40 -2.34
N ALA A 318 -16.76 13.51 -2.71
CA ALA A 318 -16.87 14.71 -1.87
C ALA A 318 -17.79 14.47 -0.66
N LEU A 319 -18.91 13.75 -0.83
CA LEU A 319 -19.79 13.32 0.25
C LEU A 319 -19.08 12.38 1.24
N ARG A 320 -18.24 11.47 0.75
CA ARG A 320 -17.40 10.62 1.63
C ARG A 320 -16.28 11.38 2.33
N ARG A 321 -15.72 12.44 1.73
CA ARG A 321 -14.78 13.35 2.42
C ARG A 321 -15.48 14.03 3.59
N ARG A 322 -16.68 14.60 3.39
CA ARG A 322 -17.48 15.20 4.46
C ARG A 322 -17.87 14.20 5.57
N ARG A 323 -18.15 12.94 5.23
CA ARG A 323 -18.54 11.88 6.19
C ARG A 323 -17.36 11.19 6.92
N ARG A 324 -16.10 11.53 6.64
CA ARG A 324 -14.91 10.80 7.17
C ARG A 324 -13.82 11.68 7.76
N GLU A 325 -14.10 12.94 8.05
CA GLU A 325 -13.13 13.82 8.70
C GLU A 325 -13.28 13.71 10.22
N ALA A 326 -12.45 12.86 10.84
CA ALA A 326 -12.25 12.86 12.27
C ALA A 326 -11.30 14.00 12.65
N MET A 327 -11.65 14.79 13.67
CA MET A 327 -10.80 15.87 14.15
C MET A 327 -9.83 15.29 15.19
N VAL A 328 -8.52 15.50 14.98
CA VAL A 328 -7.47 14.96 15.88
C VAL A 328 -6.84 16.09 16.69
N PHE A 329 -6.98 16.06 18.01
CA PHE A 329 -6.36 17.02 18.93
C PHE A 329 -5.29 16.34 19.76
N SER A 330 -4.02 16.69 19.53
CA SER A 330 -2.91 16.27 20.40
C SER A 330 -2.52 17.42 21.33
N GLU A 331 -2.72 17.25 22.63
CA GLU A 331 -2.06 18.09 23.64
C GLU A 331 -0.57 17.71 23.64
N GLY A 332 0.28 18.66 23.25
CA GLY A 332 1.67 18.38 22.83
C GLY A 332 2.49 17.61 23.86
N GLY A 333 3.14 16.53 23.41
CA GLY A 333 4.12 15.76 24.19
C GLY A 333 3.85 14.26 24.33
N ARG A 334 2.68 13.76 23.89
CA ARG A 334 2.35 12.32 23.87
C ARG A 334 2.03 11.81 22.46
N PRO A 335 2.32 10.53 22.14
CA PRO A 335 1.91 9.92 20.88
C PRO A 335 0.38 9.88 20.78
N LEU A 336 -0.13 10.02 19.56
CA LEU A 336 -1.57 10.06 19.26
C LEU A 336 -2.26 8.80 19.80
N GLY A 337 -3.14 8.99 20.78
CA GLY A 337 -4.00 7.96 21.35
C GLY A 337 -5.36 7.92 20.67
N ARG A 338 -6.15 6.87 20.94
CA ARG A 338 -7.54 6.79 20.46
C ARG A 338 -8.40 7.94 20.99
N ASP A 339 -8.06 8.45 22.16
CA ASP A 339 -8.77 9.55 22.83
C ASP A 339 -8.52 10.91 22.15
N ASP A 340 -7.51 11.01 21.28
CA ASP A 340 -7.22 12.22 20.51
C ASP A 340 -8.12 12.33 19.25
N ILE A 341 -8.93 11.32 18.94
CA ILE A 341 -9.70 11.20 17.69
C ILE A 341 -11.18 11.44 17.95
N ILE A 342 -11.70 12.60 17.57
CA ILE A 342 -13.11 12.96 17.69
C ILE A 342 -13.82 12.59 16.38
N HIS A 343 -14.79 11.69 16.47
CA HIS A 343 -15.64 11.30 15.34
C HIS A 343 -16.88 12.22 15.27
N PRO A 344 -17.33 12.63 14.08
CA PRO A 344 -18.57 13.38 13.94
C PRO A 344 -19.76 12.51 14.36
N VAL A 345 -20.51 12.96 15.36
CA VAL A 345 -21.74 12.29 15.84
C VAL A 345 -22.87 12.59 14.84
N ARG A 346 -23.46 11.56 14.24
CA ARG A 346 -24.69 11.69 13.44
C ARG A 346 -25.87 12.02 14.37
N SER A 347 -26.61 13.08 14.07
CA SER A 347 -27.86 13.38 14.79
C SER A 347 -28.99 12.52 14.24
N ARG A 348 -29.89 12.04 15.08
CA ARG A 348 -31.11 11.31 14.65
C ARG A 348 -31.94 12.09 13.62
N MET A 349 -31.90 13.42 13.70
CA MET A 349 -32.60 14.29 12.76
C MET A 349 -32.04 14.22 11.33
N ASP A 350 -30.77 13.83 11.17
CA ASP A 350 -30.17 13.69 9.83
C ASP A 350 -30.63 12.40 9.13
N GLU A 351 -31.03 11.37 9.89
CA GLU A 351 -31.58 10.12 9.34
C GLU A 351 -33.01 10.30 8.86
N ASP A 352 -33.81 11.09 9.59
CA ASP A 352 -35.20 11.40 9.22
C ASP A 352 -35.27 12.26 7.95
N ILE A 353 -34.37 13.24 7.80
CA ILE A 353 -34.30 14.11 6.60
C ILE A 353 -33.87 13.33 5.36
N GLU A 354 -32.93 12.39 5.47
CA GLU A 354 -32.51 11.56 4.34
C GLU A 354 -33.64 10.64 3.88
N ALA A 355 -34.42 10.07 4.80
CA ALA A 355 -35.60 9.27 4.47
C ALA A 355 -36.70 10.09 3.78
N GLU A 356 -36.94 11.34 4.21
CA GLU A 356 -37.87 12.24 3.52
C GLU A 356 -37.38 12.63 2.11
N LEU A 357 -36.08 12.86 1.94
CA LEU A 357 -35.50 13.17 0.62
C LEU A 357 -35.59 11.99 -0.36
N GLU A 358 -35.40 10.76 0.13
CA GLU A 358 -35.53 9.54 -0.68
C GLU A 358 -36.99 9.33 -1.15
N LEU A 359 -37.97 9.58 -0.27
CA LEU A 359 -39.38 9.53 -0.65
C LEU A 359 -39.78 10.61 -1.67
N LEU A 360 -39.21 11.81 -1.57
CA LEU A 360 -39.46 12.88 -2.55
C LEU A 360 -38.83 12.59 -3.91
N ALA A 361 -37.66 11.95 -3.94
CA ALA A 361 -37.02 11.53 -5.18
C ALA A 361 -37.87 10.48 -5.93
N ASP A 362 -38.37 9.48 -5.20
CA ASP A 362 -39.27 8.46 -5.76
C ASP A 362 -40.58 9.05 -6.30
N GLU A 363 -41.12 10.09 -5.65
CA GLU A 363 -42.33 10.78 -6.12
C GLU A 363 -42.05 11.53 -7.43
N VAL A 364 -40.94 12.27 -7.51
CA VAL A 364 -40.55 13.00 -8.72
C VAL A 364 -40.30 12.05 -9.90
N ASP A 365 -39.68 10.90 -9.67
CA ASP A 365 -39.46 9.89 -10.70
C ASP A 365 -40.79 9.28 -11.19
N ARG A 366 -41.79 9.12 -10.31
CA ARG A 366 -43.15 8.72 -10.70
C ARG A 366 -43.84 9.78 -11.55
N ASP A 367 -43.79 11.04 -11.14
CA ASP A 367 -44.40 12.16 -11.87
C ASP A 367 -43.80 12.29 -13.28
N LEU A 368 -42.48 12.15 -13.40
CA LEU A 368 -41.79 12.16 -14.69
C LEU A 368 -42.22 11.00 -15.60
N LEU A 369 -42.38 9.80 -15.05
CA LEU A 369 -42.88 8.64 -15.80
C LEU A 369 -44.33 8.83 -16.24
N GLU A 370 -45.17 9.47 -15.42
CA GLU A 370 -46.55 9.78 -15.78
C GLU A 370 -46.61 10.84 -16.89
N GLU A 371 -45.81 11.90 -16.83
CA GLU A 371 -45.69 12.90 -17.91
C GLU A 371 -45.22 12.27 -19.24
N GLU A 372 -44.26 11.34 -19.19
CA GLU A 372 -43.73 10.67 -20.39
C GLU A 372 -44.80 9.77 -21.05
N LEU A 373 -45.60 9.07 -20.23
CA LEU A 373 -46.74 8.27 -20.71
C LEU A 373 -47.88 9.14 -21.26
N GLU A 374 -48.13 10.31 -20.68
CA GLU A 374 -49.11 11.26 -21.21
C GLU A 374 -48.66 11.87 -22.54
N ALA A 375 -47.39 12.21 -22.68
CA ALA A 375 -46.80 12.67 -23.94
C ALA A 375 -46.92 11.60 -25.04
N GLU A 376 -46.72 10.32 -24.71
CA GLU A 376 -46.87 9.21 -25.65
C GLU A 376 -48.33 9.02 -26.10
N ARG A 377 -49.30 9.17 -25.19
CA ARG A 377 -50.75 9.15 -25.50
C ARG A 377 -51.18 10.31 -26.40
N GLN A 378 -50.65 11.51 -26.17
CA GLN A 378 -50.92 12.69 -27.01
C GLN A 378 -50.24 12.60 -28.40
N GLY A 379 -49.09 11.92 -28.49
CA GLY A 379 -48.41 11.64 -29.76
C GLY A 379 -49.18 10.64 -30.65
N ARG A 380 -49.83 9.63 -30.05
CA ARG A 380 -50.63 8.63 -30.77
C ARG A 380 -51.94 9.18 -31.35
N THR A 381 -52.59 10.12 -30.65
CA THR A 381 -53.86 10.73 -31.07
C THR A 381 -53.70 11.80 -32.17
N ARG A 382 -52.48 12.34 -32.36
CA ARG A 382 -52.16 13.31 -33.43
C ARG A 382 -51.71 12.68 -34.77
N ARG A 383 -51.59 11.34 -34.86
CA ARG A 383 -51.18 10.62 -36.08
C ARG A 383 -52.32 9.84 -36.77
N SER A 384 -53.59 10.20 -36.58
CA SER A 384 -54.68 9.76 -37.45
C SER A 384 -54.95 10.81 -38.54
N TRP A 385 -54.51 10.54 -39.76
CA TRP A 385 -54.71 11.41 -40.92
C TRP A 385 -56.19 11.42 -41.34
N PRO A 386 -56.77 12.57 -41.75
CA PRO A 386 -57.76 12.59 -42.81
C PRO A 386 -57.04 12.84 -44.14
N MET A 387 -57.32 12.05 -45.19
CA MET A 387 -57.59 12.51 -46.58
C MET A 387 -57.43 11.44 -47.64
N TRP A 388 -58.25 11.33 -48.70
CA TRP A 388 -59.52 11.94 -49.19
C TRP A 388 -59.97 11.01 -50.37
N PRO A 389 -61.13 11.20 -51.04
CA PRO A 389 -61.68 10.24 -52.02
C PRO A 389 -61.12 10.45 -53.44
N LEU A 390 -61.24 9.46 -54.33
CA LEU A 390 -61.16 9.64 -55.79
C LEU A 390 -61.89 8.51 -56.53
N TRP A 391 -62.41 8.93 -57.67
CA TRP A 391 -63.29 8.24 -58.62
C TRP A 391 -62.59 7.12 -59.40
#